data_AF-L7U7D2-F1
#
_entry.id   AF-L7U7D2-F1
#
_cell.length_a   1.000
_cell.length_b   1.000
_cell.length_c   1.000
_cell.angle_alpha   90.00
_cell.angle_beta   90.00
_cell.angle_gamma   90.00
#
_symmetry.space_group_name_H-M   'P 1'
#
loop_
_entity.id
_entity.type
_entity.pdbx_description
1 polymer ?
#
loop_
_entity_poly.entity_id
_entity_poly.type
_entity_poly.pdbx_seq_one_letter_code
_entity_poly.pdbx_strand_id
1 'polypeptide(L)'
;MGKDNGSGANVSRRGFEKEVFTVIRSTARVSDKKAPDDLLRNMVAMWISDVMNSADLEKMGWWAELEAWSNKKDKAKPAAAFLKGLLKTFTFVIEDYRATLPAMLAQFEKDMAVRYSAIPRYYEFIQALQQTIWANVPVICYIGGHASGDMFGIGASALLKESMGVVVYKADKIEQDHSDGMLSFFSELLGASRVRLAESYQEAVSRDSTFNGVFELMRTRRAFAWLAPYNMGTYFLRSQFQLGGSDCLKVEENRGVIRQAFHVERIKHEDALRRYLAKHLGNLSGAFGRKVLVLWSRFTGKKGEYHPEHDTSFKGLAQMAWMAAELDYTVIIAGDRPIVHEQVIDKDARRKKYDEIVGAVNECYGNGRCVNLTEFWTDPDWKHYSGGKRVVQFQLYELLHRLCDVRHLGMRSGNLEALALLGYFVRYMEEEQSYGGERMVAWHQTGIGYERILLSEPPTRVGKYIHHDLKLNKSGLFKMGVLQASMPPYITARNRGIPGTASRFKPNFADELKEMAESQKEALDKIPPEKRELPKAQQARALSNKREELSKNSEKPGHVRKYESGFVDEDLLKILAYLREENPCLVPAKRRPTGNPEAITSAKQLLLMQEIRKLLVRAVTS
;
A
#
# COMPACT_ATOMS: atom_id res chain seq x y z
N MET A 1 30.74 -14.29 -46.38
CA MET A 1 30.40 -14.04 -44.96
C MET A 1 31.21 -12.86 -44.46
N GLY A 2 30.67 -11.64 -44.58
CA GLY A 2 31.30 -10.46 -44.00
C GLY A 2 31.19 -10.54 -42.49
N LYS A 3 32.32 -10.51 -41.78
CA LYS A 3 32.34 -10.27 -40.34
C LYS A 3 31.88 -8.83 -40.16
N ASP A 4 30.60 -8.68 -39.84
CA ASP A 4 30.07 -7.44 -39.30
C ASP A 4 30.79 -7.24 -37.98
N ASN A 5 31.93 -6.52 -38.04
CA ASN A 5 32.65 -6.03 -36.89
C ASN A 5 31.76 -4.95 -36.30
N GLY A 6 30.64 -5.35 -35.70
CA GLY A 6 29.72 -4.49 -35.00
C GLY A 6 30.55 -3.73 -33.99
N SER A 7 30.87 -2.47 -34.33
CA SER A 7 31.52 -1.53 -33.44
C SER A 7 30.68 -1.54 -32.18
N GLY A 8 31.19 -2.17 -31.12
CA GLY A 8 30.48 -2.32 -29.87
C GLY A 8 29.95 -0.95 -29.50
N ALA A 9 28.63 -0.81 -29.41
CA ALA A 9 28.02 0.45 -29.04
C ALA A 9 28.75 0.96 -27.80
N ASN A 10 29.33 2.15 -27.86
CA ASN A 10 30.11 2.72 -26.78
C ASN A 10 29.18 2.91 -25.56
N VAL A 11 29.14 1.90 -24.69
CA VAL A 11 28.40 1.93 -23.42
C VAL A 11 29.14 2.91 -22.53
N SER A 12 28.71 4.16 -22.58
CA SER A 12 29.21 5.25 -21.76
C SER A 12 28.07 6.20 -21.42
N ARG A 13 28.14 6.86 -20.26
CA ARG A 13 27.16 7.88 -19.88
C ARG A 13 27.01 8.95 -20.96
N ARG A 14 28.14 9.48 -21.45
CA ARG A 14 28.17 10.50 -22.52
C ARG A 14 27.56 10.00 -23.82
N GLY A 15 27.79 8.74 -24.17
CA GLY A 15 27.18 8.11 -25.34
C GLY A 15 25.67 8.04 -25.21
N PHE A 16 25.15 7.59 -24.06
CA PHE A 16 23.72 7.55 -23.79
C PHE A 16 23.07 8.95 -23.80
N GLU A 17 23.67 9.92 -23.12
CA GLU A 17 23.21 11.32 -23.10
C GLU A 17 23.12 11.91 -24.51
N LYS A 18 24.13 11.62 -25.35
CA LYS A 18 24.15 12.06 -26.75
C LYS A 18 22.98 11.48 -27.56
N GLU A 19 22.66 10.20 -27.36
CA GLU A 19 21.52 9.56 -28.05
C GLU A 19 20.19 10.14 -27.60
N VAL A 20 19.97 10.31 -26.29
CA VAL A 20 18.75 10.95 -25.76
C VAL A 20 18.62 12.38 -26.27
N PHE A 21 19.72 13.14 -26.30
CA PHE A 21 19.76 14.48 -26.88
C PHE A 21 19.34 14.49 -28.36
N THR A 22 19.85 13.55 -29.17
CA THR A 22 19.49 13.43 -30.59
C THR A 22 17.99 13.16 -30.75
N VAL A 23 17.41 12.31 -29.91
CA VAL A 23 15.97 12.03 -29.90
C VAL A 23 15.18 13.32 -29.62
N ILE A 24 15.47 13.99 -28.50
CA ILE A 24 14.78 15.24 -28.12
C ILE A 24 14.85 16.27 -29.24
N ARG A 25 16.03 16.47 -29.83
CA ARG A 25 16.22 17.42 -30.92
C ARG A 25 15.37 17.08 -32.15
N SER A 26 15.23 15.79 -32.45
CA SER A 26 14.42 15.32 -33.57
C SER A 26 12.91 15.44 -33.32
N THR A 27 12.48 15.22 -32.07
CA THR A 27 11.07 15.24 -31.65
C THR A 27 10.57 16.67 -31.40
N ALA A 28 11.40 17.53 -30.83
CA ALA A 28 10.98 18.83 -30.34
C ALA A 28 10.62 19.81 -31.46
N ARG A 29 11.22 19.72 -32.67
CA ARG A 29 11.06 20.63 -33.84
C ARG A 29 10.27 21.91 -33.50
N VAL A 30 10.83 22.71 -32.60
CA VAL A 30 10.16 23.92 -32.09
C VAL A 30 10.35 24.98 -33.15
N SER A 31 9.23 25.55 -33.62
CA SER A 31 9.09 26.77 -34.42
C SER A 31 10.36 27.63 -34.52
N ASP A 32 11.08 27.61 -35.66
CA ASP A 32 12.21 28.46 -36.14
C ASP A 32 13.33 28.94 -35.17
N LYS A 33 13.18 28.80 -33.85
CA LYS A 33 14.12 29.12 -32.79
C LYS A 33 14.60 27.81 -32.22
N LYS A 34 15.85 27.46 -32.55
CA LYS A 34 16.54 26.32 -31.94
C LYS A 34 16.70 26.60 -30.45
N ALA A 35 16.21 25.70 -29.60
CA ALA A 35 16.59 25.68 -28.20
C ALA A 35 18.14 25.57 -28.10
N PRO A 36 18.81 26.31 -27.20
CA PRO A 36 20.26 26.22 -27.06
C PRO A 36 20.71 24.79 -26.73
N ASP A 37 21.79 24.32 -27.36
CA ASP A 37 22.33 22.97 -27.14
C ASP A 37 22.71 22.74 -25.66
N ASP A 38 23.09 23.79 -24.93
CA ASP A 38 23.42 23.72 -23.51
C ASP A 38 22.18 23.53 -22.63
N LEU A 39 21.06 24.16 -22.98
CA LEU A 39 19.77 23.97 -22.29
C LEU A 39 19.31 22.51 -22.41
N LEU A 40 19.35 21.96 -23.63
CA LEU A 40 18.95 20.57 -23.89
C LEU A 40 19.87 19.58 -23.17
N ARG A 41 21.19 19.82 -23.16
CA ARG A 41 22.14 18.98 -22.41
C ARG A 41 21.88 19.00 -20.91
N ASN A 42 21.68 20.18 -20.32
CA ASN A 42 21.35 20.32 -18.92
C ASN A 42 20.04 19.59 -18.59
N MET A 43 19.04 19.70 -19.45
CA MET A 43 17.75 19.02 -19.26
C MET A 43 17.89 17.49 -19.33
N VAL A 44 18.67 16.92 -20.24
CA VAL A 44 18.91 15.46 -20.30
C VAL A 44 19.62 14.98 -19.03
N ALA A 45 20.67 15.68 -18.61
CA ALA A 45 21.38 15.37 -17.38
C ALA A 45 20.42 15.42 -16.17
N MET A 46 19.52 16.41 -16.14
CA MET A 46 18.48 16.54 -15.13
C MET A 46 17.44 15.43 -15.18
N TRP A 47 16.96 15.01 -16.35
CA TRP A 47 16.02 13.90 -16.46
C TRP A 47 16.63 12.60 -15.96
N ILE A 48 17.84 12.28 -16.43
CA ILE A 48 18.59 11.12 -15.93
C ILE A 48 18.72 11.23 -14.42
N SER A 49 19.00 12.43 -13.91
CA SER A 49 19.06 12.72 -12.49
C SER A 49 17.74 12.43 -11.75
N ASP A 50 16.64 13.03 -12.16
CA ASP A 50 15.38 13.03 -11.40
C ASP A 50 14.63 11.72 -11.52
N VAL A 51 14.67 11.09 -12.70
CA VAL A 51 14.14 9.73 -12.91
C VAL A 51 14.86 8.77 -11.95
N MET A 52 16.15 8.98 -11.73
CA MET A 52 16.97 8.19 -10.81
C MET A 52 17.00 8.67 -9.35
N ASN A 53 16.37 9.81 -9.02
CA ASN A 53 16.51 10.48 -7.72
C ASN A 53 17.99 10.78 -7.34
N SER A 54 18.65 11.59 -8.17
CA SER A 54 20.11 11.76 -8.40
C SER A 54 21.07 12.12 -7.30
N ALA A 55 20.65 12.53 -6.10
CA ALA A 55 21.59 12.98 -5.05
C ALA A 55 22.63 11.90 -4.64
N ASP A 56 22.45 10.72 -5.20
CA ASP A 56 22.86 9.44 -4.71
C ASP A 56 23.59 8.64 -5.81
N LEU A 57 23.19 8.67 -7.10
CA LEU A 57 23.86 7.82 -8.13
C LEU A 57 25.25 8.23 -8.60
N GLU A 58 25.52 9.53 -8.76
CA GLU A 58 26.88 9.97 -9.11
C GLU A 58 27.87 9.59 -8.00
N LYS A 59 27.39 9.49 -6.76
CA LYS A 59 28.14 8.95 -5.61
C LYS A 59 28.15 7.41 -5.55
N MET A 60 27.19 6.73 -6.19
CA MET A 60 27.03 5.27 -6.20
C MET A 60 27.90 4.55 -7.24
N GLY A 61 28.55 5.26 -8.16
CA GLY A 61 29.34 4.63 -9.23
C GLY A 61 28.53 3.73 -10.18
N TRP A 62 27.19 3.84 -10.23
CA TRP A 62 26.34 2.95 -11.05
C TRP A 62 26.70 3.00 -12.53
N TRP A 63 26.95 4.20 -13.07
CA TRP A 63 27.44 4.38 -14.44
C TRP A 63 28.83 3.75 -14.63
N ALA A 64 29.71 3.89 -13.64
CA ALA A 64 31.03 3.28 -13.69
C ALA A 64 30.97 1.74 -13.67
N GLU A 65 30.05 1.13 -12.91
CA GLU A 65 29.83 -0.32 -12.95
C GLU A 65 29.28 -0.77 -14.31
N LEU A 66 28.36 0.00 -14.91
CA LEU A 66 27.84 -0.25 -16.26
C LEU A 66 28.92 -0.21 -17.33
N GLU A 67 29.79 0.80 -17.27
CA GLU A 67 30.97 0.93 -18.13
C GLU A 67 32.00 -0.18 -17.85
N ALA A 68 32.20 -0.58 -16.59
CA ALA A 68 33.10 -1.67 -16.25
C ALA A 68 32.62 -3.02 -16.80
N TRP A 69 31.31 -3.26 -16.84
CA TRP A 69 30.75 -4.47 -17.43
C TRP A 69 30.77 -4.48 -18.95
N SER A 70 30.65 -3.32 -19.61
CA SER A 70 30.76 -3.27 -21.07
C SER A 70 32.14 -3.67 -21.57
N ASN A 71 33.16 -3.49 -20.73
CA ASN A 71 34.53 -3.92 -20.99
C ASN A 71 34.77 -5.43 -20.72
N LYS A 72 33.82 -6.15 -20.10
CA LYS A 72 33.95 -7.58 -19.78
C LYS A 72 33.18 -8.42 -20.80
N LYS A 73 33.87 -9.35 -21.49
CA LYS A 73 33.32 -10.11 -22.63
C LYS A 73 31.99 -10.82 -22.33
N ASP A 74 31.85 -11.39 -21.13
CA ASP A 74 30.64 -12.10 -20.69
C ASP A 74 29.48 -11.18 -20.25
N LYS A 75 29.78 -9.90 -20.00
CA LYS A 75 28.85 -8.91 -19.43
C LYS A 75 28.50 -7.77 -20.39
N ALA A 76 29.27 -7.62 -21.47
CA ALA A 76 29.08 -6.57 -22.46
C ALA A 76 27.71 -6.64 -23.14
N LYS A 77 27.26 -7.85 -23.51
CA LYS A 77 25.96 -8.07 -24.15
C LYS A 77 24.78 -7.68 -23.23
N PRO A 78 24.71 -8.13 -21.95
CA PRO A 78 23.72 -7.64 -21.00
C PRO A 78 23.73 -6.12 -20.80
N ALA A 79 24.91 -5.50 -20.66
CA ALA A 79 25.05 -4.05 -20.50
C ALA A 79 24.50 -3.27 -21.70
N ALA A 80 24.88 -3.68 -22.91
CA ALA A 80 24.39 -3.08 -24.15
C ALA A 80 22.87 -3.28 -24.33
N ALA A 81 22.35 -4.48 -24.02
CA ALA A 81 20.92 -4.75 -24.09
C ALA A 81 20.12 -3.88 -23.11
N PHE A 82 20.62 -3.70 -21.89
CA PHE A 82 20.02 -2.82 -20.89
C PHE A 82 19.98 -1.36 -21.37
N LEU A 83 21.10 -0.82 -21.86
CA LEU A 83 21.15 0.54 -22.39
C LEU A 83 20.22 0.75 -23.58
N LYS A 84 20.15 -0.23 -24.49
CA LYS A 84 19.23 -0.19 -25.63
C LYS A 84 17.77 -0.14 -25.15
N GLY A 85 17.42 -0.93 -24.13
CA GLY A 85 16.09 -0.90 -23.52
C GLY A 85 15.77 0.43 -22.85
N LEU A 86 16.75 1.01 -22.14
CA LEU A 86 16.62 2.32 -21.50
C LEU A 86 16.43 3.43 -22.55
N LEU A 87 17.25 3.45 -23.61
CA LEU A 87 17.13 4.43 -24.68
C LEU A 87 15.79 4.33 -25.39
N LYS A 88 15.35 3.11 -25.73
CA LYS A 88 14.02 2.86 -26.32
C LYS A 88 12.91 3.42 -25.44
N THR A 89 13.03 3.29 -24.13
CA THR A 89 12.06 3.81 -23.17
C THR A 89 12.02 5.33 -23.17
N PHE A 90 13.19 5.99 -23.11
CA PHE A 90 13.28 7.45 -23.23
C PHE A 90 12.66 7.92 -24.54
N THR A 91 13.01 7.30 -25.67
CA THR A 91 12.46 7.66 -26.98
C THR A 91 10.94 7.56 -27.00
N PHE A 92 10.39 6.46 -26.51
CA PHE A 92 8.95 6.25 -26.47
C PHE A 92 8.24 7.36 -25.68
N VAL A 93 8.71 7.66 -24.46
CA VAL A 93 8.06 8.67 -23.60
C VAL A 93 8.25 10.09 -24.14
N ILE A 94 9.43 10.41 -24.69
CA ILE A 94 9.66 11.72 -25.31
C ILE A 94 8.70 11.95 -26.49
N GLU A 95 8.46 10.90 -27.27
CA GLU A 95 7.51 10.95 -28.40
C GLU A 95 6.05 11.13 -27.94
N ASP A 96 5.63 10.44 -26.89
CA ASP A 96 4.29 10.63 -26.29
C ASP A 96 4.09 12.07 -25.79
N TYR A 97 5.16 12.74 -25.37
CA TYR A 97 5.14 14.13 -24.89
C TYR A 97 5.45 15.17 -25.97
N ARG A 98 5.60 14.77 -27.24
CA ARG A 98 6.00 15.63 -28.37
C ARG A 98 5.23 16.95 -28.43
N ALA A 99 3.91 16.94 -28.25
CA ALA A 99 3.06 18.12 -28.33
C ALA A 99 3.29 19.13 -27.18
N THR A 100 3.70 18.64 -26.00
CA THR A 100 3.91 19.46 -24.80
C THR A 100 5.37 19.86 -24.59
N LEU A 101 6.29 19.15 -25.24
CA LEU A 101 7.73 19.34 -25.11
C LEU A 101 8.18 20.79 -25.41
N PRO A 102 7.68 21.51 -26.44
CA PRO A 102 8.05 22.90 -26.68
C PRO A 102 7.70 23.84 -25.51
N ALA A 103 6.51 23.68 -24.93
CA ALA A 103 6.06 24.49 -23.81
C ALA A 103 6.89 24.21 -22.54
N MET A 104 7.21 22.94 -22.30
CA MET A 104 8.11 22.53 -21.22
C MET A 104 9.50 23.16 -21.38
N LEU A 105 10.08 23.09 -22.59
CA LEU A 105 11.38 23.70 -22.91
C LEU A 105 11.40 25.22 -22.71
N ALA A 106 10.37 25.93 -23.18
CA ALA A 106 10.25 27.37 -23.02
C ALA A 106 10.13 27.79 -21.55
N GLN A 107 9.53 26.95 -20.71
CA GLN A 107 9.45 27.18 -19.26
C GLN A 107 10.80 26.95 -18.59
N PHE A 108 11.54 25.90 -18.98
CA PHE A 108 12.90 25.65 -18.51
C PHE A 108 13.86 26.81 -18.80
N GLU A 109 13.77 27.40 -19.99
CA GLU A 109 14.61 28.54 -20.37
C GLU A 109 14.39 29.78 -19.48
N LYS A 110 13.14 30.00 -19.03
CA LYS A 110 12.77 31.15 -18.20
C LYS A 110 13.16 30.98 -16.73
N ASP A 111 13.02 29.77 -16.20
CA ASP A 111 13.03 29.51 -14.75
C ASP A 111 14.08 28.47 -14.32
N MET A 112 15.28 28.46 -14.92
CA MET A 112 16.36 27.52 -14.53
C MET A 112 16.73 27.55 -13.03
N ALA A 113 16.41 28.63 -12.30
CA ALA A 113 16.71 28.76 -10.87
C ALA A 113 15.58 28.27 -9.95
N VAL A 114 14.35 28.10 -10.44
CA VAL A 114 13.20 27.71 -9.61
C VAL A 114 13.15 26.19 -9.55
N ARG A 115 13.21 25.62 -8.34
CA ARG A 115 13.16 24.17 -8.12
C ARG A 115 11.99 23.55 -8.89
N TYR A 116 12.36 22.67 -9.82
CA TYR A 116 11.60 22.05 -10.89
C TYR A 116 10.31 21.31 -10.47
N SER A 117 10.12 21.10 -9.17
CA SER A 117 8.89 20.58 -8.57
C SER A 117 7.65 21.46 -8.82
N ALA A 118 7.81 22.69 -9.30
CA ALA A 118 6.72 23.60 -9.61
C ALA A 118 6.18 23.50 -11.04
N ILE A 119 6.75 22.63 -11.90
CA ILE A 119 6.30 22.44 -13.28
C ILE A 119 5.48 21.13 -13.36
N PRO A 120 4.13 21.17 -13.39
CA PRO A 120 3.31 19.96 -13.39
C PRO A 120 3.63 19.01 -14.55
N ARG A 121 3.82 19.56 -15.76
CA ARG A 121 4.14 18.78 -16.97
C ARG A 121 5.48 18.06 -16.90
N TYR A 122 6.47 18.67 -16.24
CA TYR A 122 7.75 18.04 -15.99
C TYR A 122 7.59 16.84 -15.07
N TYR A 123 6.85 17.02 -13.98
CA TYR A 123 6.60 15.95 -13.01
C TYR A 123 5.83 14.79 -13.64
N GLU A 124 4.81 15.09 -14.45
CA GLU A 124 4.09 14.10 -15.26
C GLU A 124 5.05 13.31 -16.17
N PHE A 125 5.95 14.00 -16.88
CA PHE A 125 6.95 13.37 -17.74
C PHE A 125 7.89 12.44 -16.95
N ILE A 126 8.45 12.91 -15.83
CA ILE A 126 9.34 12.11 -14.99
C ILE A 126 8.62 10.86 -14.45
N GLN A 127 7.37 11.01 -13.99
CA GLN A 127 6.58 9.86 -13.55
C GLN A 127 6.31 8.87 -14.69
N ALA A 128 5.90 9.35 -15.86
CA ALA A 128 5.66 8.50 -17.03
C ALA A 128 6.94 7.74 -17.44
N LEU A 129 8.08 8.43 -17.40
CA LEU A 129 9.38 7.84 -17.70
C LEU A 129 9.78 6.78 -16.67
N GLN A 130 9.69 7.07 -15.38
CA GLN A 130 9.95 6.10 -14.30
C GLN A 130 9.04 4.87 -14.40
N GLN A 131 7.75 5.07 -14.66
CA GLN A 131 6.79 3.98 -14.85
C GLN A 131 7.13 3.11 -16.07
N THR A 132 7.49 3.74 -17.19
CA THR A 132 7.82 3.03 -18.43
C THR A 132 9.13 2.25 -18.29
N ILE A 133 10.13 2.83 -17.61
CA ILE A 133 11.38 2.15 -17.26
C ILE A 133 11.05 0.93 -16.40
N TRP A 134 10.29 1.13 -15.32
CA TRP A 134 9.90 0.03 -14.45
C TRP A 134 9.16 -1.08 -15.20
N ALA A 135 8.30 -0.75 -16.17
CA ALA A 135 7.62 -1.76 -16.98
C ALA A 135 8.59 -2.52 -17.89
N ASN A 136 9.51 -1.83 -18.57
CA ASN A 136 10.23 -2.37 -19.74
C ASN A 136 11.66 -2.84 -19.47
N VAL A 137 12.32 -2.38 -18.40
CA VAL A 137 13.70 -2.81 -18.10
C VAL A 137 13.75 -3.67 -16.83
N PRO A 138 14.80 -4.50 -16.63
CA PRO A 138 15.02 -5.17 -15.35
C PRO A 138 15.15 -4.14 -14.23
N VAL A 139 14.64 -4.46 -13.04
CA VAL A 139 14.59 -3.54 -11.90
C VAL A 139 15.15 -4.22 -10.66
N ILE A 140 15.87 -3.47 -9.81
CA ILE A 140 16.15 -3.83 -8.43
C ILE A 140 15.46 -2.81 -7.55
N CYS A 141 14.48 -3.30 -6.79
CA CYS A 141 13.79 -2.51 -5.79
C CYS A 141 14.57 -2.58 -4.48
N TYR A 142 14.82 -1.43 -3.87
CA TYR A 142 15.43 -1.38 -2.53
C TYR A 142 14.41 -0.89 -1.51
N ILE A 143 14.39 -1.54 -0.35
CA ILE A 143 13.43 -1.27 0.72
C ILE A 143 14.10 -1.36 2.10
N GLY A 144 13.81 -0.40 2.96
CA GLY A 144 14.32 -0.38 4.33
C GLY A 144 13.48 -1.24 5.25
N GLY A 145 14.11 -1.82 6.27
CA GLY A 145 13.44 -2.66 7.27
C GLY A 145 12.28 -1.95 8.00
N HIS A 146 12.28 -0.61 8.02
CA HIS A 146 11.20 0.20 8.59
C HIS A 146 9.94 0.26 7.71
N ALA A 147 10.04 -0.04 6.42
CA ALA A 147 8.95 0.04 5.44
C ALA A 147 8.24 -1.30 5.26
N SER A 148 8.17 -2.13 6.32
CA SER A 148 7.55 -3.46 6.27
C SER A 148 6.08 -3.47 5.81
N GLY A 149 5.39 -2.32 5.87
CA GLY A 149 4.07 -2.14 5.27
C GLY A 149 4.05 -2.29 3.75
N ASP A 150 5.05 -1.78 3.02
CA ASP A 150 5.09 -1.82 1.56
C ASP A 150 5.53 -3.18 1.00
N MET A 151 5.97 -4.12 1.86
CA MET A 151 6.58 -5.38 1.40
C MET A 151 5.62 -6.25 0.58
N PHE A 152 4.31 -6.22 0.85
CA PHE A 152 3.33 -7.03 0.11
C PHE A 152 3.11 -6.49 -1.30
N GLY A 153 3.01 -5.16 -1.46
CA GLY A 153 2.92 -4.53 -2.78
C GLY A 153 4.19 -4.75 -3.61
N ILE A 154 5.37 -4.72 -2.97
CA ILE A 154 6.64 -5.05 -3.63
C ILE A 154 6.72 -6.53 -4.00
N GLY A 155 6.26 -7.41 -3.10
CA GLY A 155 6.21 -8.85 -3.35
C GLY A 155 5.33 -9.16 -4.56
N ALA A 156 4.12 -8.58 -4.61
CA ALA A 156 3.23 -8.68 -5.77
C ALA A 156 3.88 -8.10 -7.04
N SER A 157 4.53 -6.94 -6.95
CA SER A 157 5.24 -6.34 -8.08
C SER A 157 6.33 -7.28 -8.62
N ALA A 158 7.09 -7.91 -7.72
CA ALA A 158 8.17 -8.82 -8.09
C ALA A 158 7.68 -10.16 -8.62
N LEU A 159 6.50 -10.63 -8.20
CA LEU A 159 5.86 -11.80 -8.81
C LEU A 159 5.45 -11.53 -10.26
N LEU A 160 4.80 -10.39 -10.50
CA LEU A 160 4.33 -9.99 -11.84
C LEU A 160 5.46 -9.50 -12.75
N LYS A 161 6.62 -9.13 -12.18
CA LYS A 161 7.83 -8.75 -12.90
C LYS A 161 8.96 -9.70 -12.55
N GLU A 162 9.09 -10.79 -13.31
CA GLU A 162 10.15 -11.80 -13.10
C GLU A 162 11.58 -11.19 -13.13
N SER A 163 11.78 -10.15 -13.93
CA SER A 163 13.06 -9.43 -14.01
C SER A 163 13.35 -8.56 -12.79
N MET A 164 12.43 -8.43 -11.83
CA MET A 164 12.62 -7.63 -10.62
C MET A 164 13.46 -8.38 -9.56
N GLY A 165 14.40 -7.69 -8.94
CA GLY A 165 15.10 -8.13 -7.74
C GLY A 165 14.74 -7.25 -6.54
N VAL A 166 15.00 -7.73 -5.32
CA VAL A 166 14.74 -6.99 -4.08
C VAL A 166 16.00 -6.93 -3.23
N VAL A 167 16.36 -5.73 -2.78
CA VAL A 167 17.40 -5.50 -1.77
C VAL A 167 16.74 -4.94 -0.53
N VAL A 168 16.84 -5.67 0.58
CA VAL A 168 16.38 -5.22 1.89
C VAL A 168 17.58 -4.60 2.61
N TYR A 169 17.45 -3.39 3.13
CA TYR A 169 18.47 -2.81 4.00
C TYR A 169 17.94 -2.65 5.42
N LYS A 170 18.81 -2.82 6.42
CA LYS A 170 18.44 -2.68 7.84
C LYS A 170 17.96 -1.27 8.14
N ALA A 171 16.98 -1.10 9.02
CA ALA A 171 16.63 0.22 9.51
C ALA A 171 17.69 0.75 10.49
N ASP A 172 17.88 2.08 10.55
CA ASP A 172 18.83 2.70 11.49
C ASP A 172 18.47 2.45 12.96
N LYS A 173 17.19 2.17 13.24
CA LYS A 173 16.67 1.89 14.59
C LYS A 173 16.27 0.44 14.69
N ILE A 174 16.86 -0.29 15.63
CA ILE A 174 16.65 -1.74 15.84
C ILE A 174 15.16 -2.05 16.07
N GLU A 175 14.49 -1.29 16.93
CA GLU A 175 13.04 -1.44 17.20
C GLU A 175 12.12 -1.24 15.98
N GLN A 176 12.63 -0.68 14.88
CA GLN A 176 11.91 -0.46 13.63
C GLN A 176 12.43 -1.35 12.50
N ASP A 177 13.46 -2.16 12.77
CA ASP A 177 14.07 -2.99 11.75
C ASP A 177 13.32 -4.32 11.60
N HIS A 178 12.60 -4.46 10.50
CA HIS A 178 11.96 -5.72 10.11
C HIS A 178 12.71 -6.44 8.98
N SER A 179 13.97 -6.06 8.71
CA SER A 179 14.75 -6.55 7.57
C SER A 179 14.85 -8.07 7.50
N ASP A 180 15.05 -8.77 8.61
CA ASP A 180 15.15 -10.24 8.63
C ASP A 180 13.83 -10.92 8.24
N GLY A 181 12.71 -10.41 8.76
CA GLY A 181 11.38 -10.90 8.40
C GLY A 181 11.04 -10.63 6.93
N MET A 182 11.47 -9.48 6.41
CA MET A 182 11.31 -9.11 5.00
C MET A 182 12.20 -9.96 4.08
N LEU A 183 13.45 -10.21 4.46
CA LEU A 183 14.37 -11.08 3.74
C LEU A 183 13.79 -12.49 3.64
N SER A 184 13.31 -13.03 4.76
CA SER A 184 12.65 -14.34 4.80
C SER A 184 11.43 -14.38 3.88
N PHE A 185 10.55 -13.37 3.97
CA PHE A 185 9.37 -13.25 3.12
C PHE A 185 9.72 -13.22 1.63
N PHE A 186 10.61 -12.32 1.20
CA PHE A 186 10.97 -12.20 -0.21
C PHE A 186 11.73 -13.43 -0.72
N SER A 187 12.58 -14.04 0.11
CA SER A 187 13.36 -15.22 -0.30
C SER A 187 12.47 -16.44 -0.51
N GLU A 188 11.45 -16.63 0.33
CA GLU A 188 10.42 -17.65 0.11
C GLU A 188 9.60 -17.35 -1.15
N LEU A 189 9.25 -16.08 -1.37
CA LEU A 189 8.38 -15.68 -2.47
C LEU A 189 9.05 -15.70 -3.84
N LEU A 190 10.31 -15.26 -3.92
CA LEU A 190 11.03 -14.98 -5.17
C LEU A 190 12.23 -15.92 -5.39
N GLY A 191 12.65 -16.65 -4.36
CA GLY A 191 13.88 -17.42 -4.34
C GLY A 191 15.11 -16.58 -3.96
N ALA A 192 16.09 -17.24 -3.35
CA ALA A 192 17.32 -16.59 -2.85
C ALA A 192 18.17 -15.92 -3.95
N SER A 193 17.99 -16.26 -5.23
CA SER A 193 18.71 -15.62 -6.34
C SER A 193 18.21 -14.21 -6.66
N ARG A 194 17.03 -13.83 -6.17
CA ARG A 194 16.37 -12.54 -6.46
C ARG A 194 16.37 -11.56 -5.29
N VAL A 195 16.94 -11.95 -4.15
CA VAL A 195 16.84 -11.19 -2.90
C VAL A 195 18.20 -11.05 -2.22
N ARG A 196 18.55 -9.86 -1.74
CA ARG A 196 19.76 -9.64 -0.92
C ARG A 196 19.42 -8.82 0.32
N LEU A 197 20.12 -9.11 1.41
CA LEU A 197 20.19 -8.22 2.57
C LEU A 197 21.43 -7.34 2.41
N ALA A 198 21.26 -6.04 2.51
CA ALA A 198 22.33 -5.07 2.65
C ALA A 198 22.65 -4.92 4.13
N GLU A 199 23.75 -5.55 4.56
CA GLU A 199 24.22 -5.49 5.94
C GLU A 199 25.02 -4.21 6.17
N SER A 200 24.60 -3.40 7.15
CA SER A 200 25.38 -2.24 7.58
C SER A 200 26.69 -2.69 8.24
N TYR A 201 27.83 -2.25 7.72
CA TYR A 201 29.09 -2.29 8.48
C TYR A 201 29.12 -1.06 9.39
N GLN A 202 29.18 -1.26 10.71
CA GLN A 202 29.39 -0.23 11.76
C GLN A 202 28.22 0.75 12.03
N GLU A 203 27.12 0.25 12.63
CA GLU A 203 26.05 1.01 13.34
C GLU A 203 25.34 2.17 12.61
N ALA A 204 25.76 2.53 11.41
CA ALA A 204 25.04 3.32 10.45
C ALA A 204 24.91 2.49 9.18
N VAL A 205 23.75 2.50 8.53
CA VAL A 205 23.61 1.94 7.19
C VAL A 205 24.51 2.75 6.27
N SER A 206 25.74 2.28 6.05
CA SER A 206 26.61 2.90 5.07
C SER A 206 25.94 2.70 3.72
N ARG A 207 25.82 3.79 2.97
CA ARG A 207 25.26 3.78 1.61
C ARG A 207 25.89 2.67 0.76
N ASP A 208 27.19 2.42 0.98
CA ASP A 208 27.98 1.38 0.33
C ASP A 208 27.42 -0.03 0.54
N SER A 209 26.86 -0.36 1.71
CA SER A 209 26.26 -1.67 1.98
C SER A 209 25.03 -1.97 1.09
N THR A 210 24.16 -0.97 0.91
CA THR A 210 23.00 -1.07 0.01
C THR A 210 23.44 -1.34 -1.42
N PHE A 211 24.50 -0.66 -1.89
CA PHE A 211 25.02 -0.87 -3.24
C PHE A 211 25.72 -2.21 -3.42
N ASN A 212 26.44 -2.68 -2.40
CA ASN A 212 27.01 -4.02 -2.45
C ASN A 212 25.89 -5.05 -2.65
N GLY A 213 24.78 -4.95 -1.91
CA GLY A 213 23.60 -5.80 -2.12
C GLY A 213 23.03 -5.72 -3.54
N VAL A 214 22.91 -4.51 -4.09
CA VAL A 214 22.44 -4.27 -5.46
C VAL A 214 23.37 -4.88 -6.50
N PHE A 215 24.67 -4.59 -6.43
CA PHE A 215 25.66 -5.06 -7.39
C PHE A 215 25.85 -6.57 -7.30
N GLU A 216 25.82 -7.15 -6.10
CA GLU A 216 25.79 -8.61 -5.93
C GLU A 216 24.59 -9.25 -6.60
N LEU A 217 23.41 -8.62 -6.50
CA LEU A 217 22.21 -9.10 -7.17
C LEU A 217 22.32 -9.01 -8.70
N MET A 218 22.83 -7.90 -9.22
CA MET A 218 23.12 -7.76 -10.66
C MET A 218 24.10 -8.85 -11.12
N ARG A 219 25.22 -9.04 -10.40
CA ARG A 219 26.24 -10.05 -10.72
C ARG A 219 25.68 -11.46 -10.70
N THR A 220 24.94 -11.81 -9.65
CA THR A 220 24.31 -13.15 -9.50
C THR A 220 23.35 -13.44 -10.65
N ARG A 221 22.57 -12.44 -11.06
CA ARG A 221 21.59 -12.58 -12.16
C ARG A 221 22.19 -12.40 -13.55
N ARG A 222 23.47 -12.01 -13.63
CA ARG A 222 24.16 -11.63 -14.87
C ARG A 222 23.35 -10.62 -15.70
N ALA A 223 22.68 -9.69 -15.02
CA ALA A 223 21.78 -8.71 -15.63
C ALA A 223 21.95 -7.35 -14.96
N PHE A 224 22.05 -6.30 -15.77
CA PHE A 224 21.88 -4.93 -15.29
C PHE A 224 20.43 -4.64 -15.01
N ALA A 225 20.23 -3.78 -14.01
CA ALA A 225 18.90 -3.39 -13.59
C ALA A 225 18.86 -1.91 -13.21
N TRP A 226 17.67 -1.36 -13.37
CA TRP A 226 17.32 -0.04 -12.89
C TRP A 226 17.12 -0.07 -11.36
N LEU A 227 17.71 0.89 -10.67
CA LEU A 227 17.57 1.07 -9.23
C LEU A 227 16.31 1.86 -8.92
N ALA A 228 15.48 1.33 -8.04
CA ALA A 228 14.12 1.81 -7.98
C ALA A 228 13.56 1.81 -6.55
N PRO A 229 13.03 2.95 -6.07
CA PRO A 229 12.53 3.03 -4.71
C PRO A 229 11.23 2.24 -4.55
N TYR A 230 10.98 1.73 -3.34
CA TYR A 230 9.85 0.86 -3.04
C TYR A 230 8.47 1.43 -3.41
N ASN A 231 8.30 2.76 -3.34
CA ASN A 231 7.05 3.43 -3.68
C ASN A 231 6.66 3.25 -5.16
N MET A 232 7.61 3.02 -6.06
CA MET A 232 7.34 2.79 -7.48
C MET A 232 6.60 1.48 -7.78
N GLY A 233 6.69 0.49 -6.88
CA GLY A 233 5.89 -0.73 -6.99
C GLY A 233 4.38 -0.46 -7.04
N THR A 234 3.93 0.61 -6.38
CA THR A 234 2.51 1.01 -6.40
C THR A 234 2.05 1.40 -7.81
N TYR A 235 2.85 2.19 -8.53
CA TYR A 235 2.52 2.61 -9.89
C TYR A 235 2.63 1.46 -10.89
N PHE A 236 3.60 0.56 -10.70
CA PHE A 236 3.68 -0.65 -11.51
C PHE A 236 2.42 -1.50 -11.36
N LEU A 237 1.98 -1.77 -10.12
CA LEU A 237 0.75 -2.52 -9.87
C LEU A 237 -0.47 -1.84 -10.48
N ARG A 238 -0.58 -0.50 -10.43
CA ARG A 238 -1.65 0.22 -11.17
C ARG A 238 -1.71 -0.20 -12.63
N SER A 239 -0.58 -0.20 -13.33
CA SER A 239 -0.53 -0.57 -14.77
C SER A 239 -0.90 -2.03 -15.03
N GLN A 240 -0.60 -2.92 -14.08
CA GLN A 240 -0.91 -4.34 -14.21
C GLN A 240 -2.39 -4.65 -13.93
N PHE A 241 -3.08 -3.76 -13.21
CA PHE A 241 -4.48 -3.92 -12.82
C PHE A 241 -5.42 -2.89 -13.45
N GLN A 242 -4.96 -2.10 -14.41
CA GLN A 242 -5.77 -1.08 -15.05
C GLN A 242 -6.89 -1.71 -15.88
N LEU A 243 -8.13 -1.27 -15.67
CA LEU A 243 -9.30 -1.72 -16.42
C LEU A 243 -9.36 -0.99 -17.77
N GLY A 244 -8.49 -1.36 -18.70
CA GLY A 244 -8.59 -0.98 -20.12
C GLY A 244 -9.47 -1.98 -20.85
N GLY A 245 -10.35 -1.51 -21.75
CA GLY A 245 -11.40 -2.30 -22.41
C GLY A 245 -11.01 -3.75 -22.76
N SER A 246 -11.88 -4.70 -22.40
CA SER A 246 -11.80 -6.17 -22.59
C SER A 246 -10.86 -6.97 -21.66
N ASP A 247 -9.92 -6.37 -20.94
CA ASP A 247 -8.85 -7.12 -20.24
C ASP A 247 -9.16 -7.53 -18.78
N CYS A 248 -10.42 -7.83 -18.44
CA CYS A 248 -10.77 -8.39 -17.12
C CYS A 248 -10.01 -9.71 -16.84
N LEU A 249 -9.67 -10.46 -17.89
CA LEU A 249 -8.88 -11.70 -17.78
C LEU A 249 -7.49 -11.45 -17.19
N LYS A 250 -6.81 -10.38 -17.63
CA LYS A 250 -5.46 -10.05 -17.15
C LYS A 250 -5.44 -9.69 -15.67
N VAL A 251 -6.47 -9.01 -15.18
CA VAL A 251 -6.63 -8.70 -13.74
C VAL A 251 -6.73 -9.99 -12.92
N GLU A 252 -7.58 -10.93 -13.36
CA GLU A 252 -7.76 -12.21 -12.66
C GLU A 252 -6.52 -13.11 -12.78
N GLU A 253 -5.81 -13.09 -13.91
CA GLU A 253 -4.53 -13.80 -14.08
C GLU A 253 -3.48 -13.26 -13.10
N ASN A 254 -3.29 -11.93 -13.07
CA ASN A 254 -2.35 -11.28 -12.15
C ASN A 254 -2.71 -11.57 -10.69
N ARG A 255 -3.99 -11.52 -10.35
CA ARG A 255 -4.50 -11.89 -9.04
C ARG A 255 -4.24 -13.36 -8.73
N GLY A 256 -4.45 -14.26 -9.70
CA GLY A 256 -4.16 -15.69 -9.58
C GLY A 256 -2.70 -15.96 -9.24
N VAL A 257 -1.76 -15.31 -9.94
CA VAL A 257 -0.32 -15.40 -9.65
C VAL A 257 -0.02 -15.00 -8.20
N ILE A 258 -0.58 -13.89 -7.72
CA ILE A 258 -0.38 -13.41 -6.35
C ILE A 258 -1.02 -14.39 -5.34
N ARG A 259 -2.25 -14.83 -5.59
CA ARG A 259 -2.99 -15.75 -4.71
C ARG A 259 -2.30 -17.10 -4.56
N GLN A 260 -1.75 -17.64 -5.65
CA GLN A 260 -0.97 -18.86 -5.66
C GLN A 260 0.31 -18.72 -4.82
N ALA A 261 1.06 -17.63 -5.06
CA ALA A 261 2.30 -17.35 -4.36
C ALA A 261 2.11 -17.05 -2.87
N PHE A 262 0.99 -16.43 -2.49
CA PHE A 262 0.62 -16.17 -1.09
C PHE A 262 -0.09 -17.38 -0.45
N HIS A 263 -0.25 -18.46 -1.20
CA HIS A 263 -0.82 -19.73 -0.75
C HIS A 263 -2.25 -19.60 -0.20
N VAL A 264 -3.07 -18.72 -0.75
CA VAL A 264 -4.49 -18.60 -0.35
C VAL A 264 -5.42 -19.49 -1.18
N GLU A 265 -5.01 -19.95 -2.36
CA GLU A 265 -5.86 -20.85 -3.16
C GLU A 265 -6.08 -22.22 -2.51
N ARG A 266 -5.07 -22.72 -1.80
CA ARG A 266 -5.12 -23.99 -1.06
C ARG A 266 -4.90 -23.69 0.42
N ILE A 267 -6.01 -23.72 1.16
CA ILE A 267 -5.99 -23.57 2.62
C ILE A 267 -5.38 -24.85 3.20
N LYS A 268 -4.15 -24.74 3.70
CA LYS A 268 -3.51 -25.85 4.41
C LYS A 268 -4.15 -25.94 5.80
N HIS A 269 -4.39 -27.15 6.28
CA HIS A 269 -5.00 -27.38 7.60
C HIS A 269 -6.38 -26.69 7.76
N GLU A 270 -7.22 -26.73 6.73
CA GLU A 270 -8.55 -26.08 6.74
C GLU A 270 -9.38 -26.44 7.99
N ASP A 271 -9.39 -27.71 8.42
CA ASP A 271 -10.12 -28.13 9.63
C ASP A 271 -9.60 -27.45 10.91
N ALA A 272 -8.29 -27.24 11.01
CA ALA A 272 -7.70 -26.55 12.15
C ALA A 272 -8.10 -25.07 12.15
N LEU A 273 -8.08 -24.43 10.98
CA LEU A 273 -8.53 -23.04 10.82
C LEU A 273 -10.03 -22.89 11.09
N ARG A 274 -10.85 -23.86 10.68
CA ARG A 274 -12.27 -23.92 11.01
C ARG A 274 -12.48 -24.03 12.51
N ARG A 275 -11.73 -24.89 13.21
CA ARG A 275 -11.79 -25.00 14.68
C ARG A 275 -11.33 -23.71 15.36
N TYR A 276 -10.26 -23.09 14.86
CA TYR A 276 -9.76 -21.82 15.37
C TYR A 276 -10.82 -20.73 15.23
N LEU A 277 -11.38 -20.55 14.04
CA LEU A 277 -12.45 -19.59 13.80
C LEU A 277 -13.71 -19.92 14.63
N ALA A 278 -14.08 -21.20 14.77
CA ALA A 278 -15.25 -21.58 15.54
C ALA A 278 -15.10 -21.30 17.05
N LYS A 279 -13.89 -21.46 17.60
CA LYS A 279 -13.54 -21.10 18.98
C LYS A 279 -13.81 -19.62 19.27
N HIS A 280 -13.65 -18.75 18.27
CA HIS A 280 -13.79 -17.30 18.43
C HIS A 280 -15.16 -16.78 17.96
N LEU A 281 -15.66 -17.24 16.81
CA LEU A 281 -16.88 -16.75 16.14
C LEU A 281 -18.13 -17.59 16.43
N GLY A 282 -17.97 -18.70 17.16
CA GLY A 282 -19.02 -19.68 17.39
C GLY A 282 -19.25 -20.61 16.20
N ASN A 283 -20.43 -21.22 16.11
CA ASN A 283 -20.74 -22.20 15.09
C ASN A 283 -20.67 -21.62 13.66
N LEU A 284 -19.85 -22.23 12.80
CA LEU A 284 -19.68 -21.83 11.40
C LEU A 284 -20.61 -22.57 10.43
N SER A 285 -21.38 -23.56 10.89
CA SER A 285 -22.24 -24.42 10.05
C SER A 285 -23.40 -23.68 9.37
N GLY A 286 -23.70 -22.45 9.80
CA GLY A 286 -24.66 -21.53 9.16
C GLY A 286 -24.03 -20.23 8.67
N ALA A 287 -22.70 -20.19 8.49
CA ALA A 287 -21.99 -18.95 8.16
C ALA A 287 -22.20 -18.46 6.72
N PHE A 288 -22.75 -19.31 5.83
CA PHE A 288 -22.98 -18.96 4.43
C PHE A 288 -23.82 -17.69 4.29
N GLY A 289 -23.23 -16.64 3.70
CA GLY A 289 -23.87 -15.34 3.53
C GLY A 289 -23.91 -14.45 4.79
N ARG A 290 -23.35 -14.91 5.93
CA ARG A 290 -23.19 -14.06 7.12
C ARG A 290 -22.30 -12.87 6.79
N LYS A 291 -22.72 -11.67 7.16
CA LYS A 291 -21.92 -10.45 7.00
C LYS A 291 -20.83 -10.41 8.06
N VAL A 292 -19.57 -10.27 7.64
CA VAL A 292 -18.41 -10.17 8.52
C VAL A 292 -17.61 -8.92 8.16
N LEU A 293 -17.35 -8.07 9.14
CA LEU A 293 -16.48 -6.91 9.00
C LEU A 293 -15.21 -7.14 9.80
N VAL A 294 -14.06 -7.15 9.12
CA VAL A 294 -12.75 -7.15 9.76
C VAL A 294 -12.26 -5.71 9.90
N LEU A 295 -12.26 -5.21 11.13
CA LEU A 295 -11.72 -3.91 11.50
C LEU A 295 -10.22 -4.04 11.83
N TRP A 296 -9.38 -3.42 11.02
CA TRP A 296 -7.92 -3.45 11.16
C TRP A 296 -7.43 -2.33 12.09
N SER A 297 -6.96 -2.73 13.26
CA SER A 297 -6.23 -1.86 14.17
C SER A 297 -4.76 -1.70 13.76
N ARG A 298 -4.27 -0.48 13.91
CA ARG A 298 -2.89 -0.08 13.65
C ARG A 298 -2.37 0.81 14.77
N PHE A 299 -1.19 0.50 15.30
CA PHE A 299 -0.45 1.35 16.23
C PHE A 299 1.03 1.37 15.89
N THR A 300 1.42 2.39 15.13
CA THR A 300 2.78 2.58 14.62
C THR A 300 3.48 3.73 15.34
N GLY A 301 2.73 4.77 15.68
CA GLY A 301 3.25 6.04 16.18
C GLY A 301 4.03 5.99 17.49
N LYS A 302 3.85 4.94 18.30
CA LYS A 302 4.47 4.86 19.64
C LYS A 302 5.69 3.97 19.75
N LYS A 303 5.99 3.17 18.73
CA LYS A 303 7.30 2.51 18.55
C LYS A 303 8.30 3.40 17.80
N GLY A 304 7.91 4.65 17.52
CA GLY A 304 8.71 5.63 16.79
C GLY A 304 8.61 5.51 15.26
N GLU A 305 7.69 4.69 14.75
CA GLU A 305 7.50 4.50 13.30
C GLU A 305 6.95 5.77 12.61
N TYR A 306 7.02 5.76 11.28
CA TYR A 306 6.93 6.97 10.44
C TYR A 306 5.53 7.59 10.28
N HIS A 307 4.45 6.90 10.68
CA HIS A 307 3.08 7.32 10.38
C HIS A 307 2.08 7.24 11.56
N PRO A 308 2.36 7.90 12.71
CA PRO A 308 1.42 8.01 13.84
C PRO A 308 0.04 8.56 13.47
N GLU A 309 -0.07 9.34 12.39
CA GLU A 309 -1.32 9.89 11.86
C GLU A 309 -2.27 8.80 11.38
N HIS A 310 -1.76 7.64 10.95
CA HIS A 310 -2.56 6.50 10.53
C HIS A 310 -2.87 5.52 11.67
N ASP A 311 -2.56 5.86 12.92
CA ASP A 311 -2.90 5.03 14.07
C ASP A 311 -4.43 4.97 14.29
N THR A 312 -4.89 3.89 14.89
CA THR A 312 -6.30 3.67 15.22
C THR A 312 -6.68 4.32 16.54
N SER A 313 -7.89 4.89 16.60
CA SER A 313 -8.49 5.40 17.83
C SER A 313 -9.36 4.33 18.48
N PHE A 314 -9.24 4.09 19.79
CA PHE A 314 -10.16 3.19 20.50
C PHE A 314 -11.62 3.64 20.37
N LYS A 315 -11.89 4.94 20.56
CA LYS A 315 -13.22 5.52 20.36
C LYS A 315 -13.68 5.37 18.90
N GLY A 316 -12.79 5.63 17.94
CA GLY A 316 -13.11 5.46 16.51
C GLY A 316 -13.45 4.01 16.16
N LEU A 317 -12.68 3.05 16.68
CA LEU A 317 -12.91 1.64 16.49
C LEU A 317 -14.24 1.19 17.11
N ALA A 318 -14.56 1.68 18.31
CA ALA A 318 -15.84 1.41 18.97
C ALA A 318 -17.02 1.95 18.15
N GLN A 319 -16.92 3.18 17.62
CA GLN A 319 -17.94 3.77 16.75
C GLN A 319 -18.19 2.90 15.49
N MET A 320 -17.13 2.40 14.86
CA MET A 320 -17.26 1.52 13.68
C MET A 320 -17.82 0.15 14.03
N ALA A 321 -17.38 -0.46 15.15
CA ALA A 321 -17.85 -1.77 15.58
C ALA A 321 -19.35 -1.75 15.91
N TRP A 322 -19.81 -0.71 16.59
CA TRP A 322 -21.22 -0.51 16.91
C TRP A 322 -22.08 -0.34 15.66
N MET A 323 -21.67 0.56 14.77
CA MET A 323 -22.36 0.82 13.51
C MET A 323 -22.45 -0.42 12.63
N ALA A 324 -21.40 -1.23 12.58
CA ALA A 324 -21.41 -2.49 11.85
C ALA A 324 -22.35 -3.52 12.48
N ALA A 325 -22.35 -3.64 13.81
CA ALA A 325 -23.25 -4.54 14.53
C ALA A 325 -24.74 -4.20 14.29
N GLU A 326 -25.09 -2.90 14.27
CA GLU A 326 -26.44 -2.41 13.91
C GLU A 326 -26.87 -2.82 12.49
N LEU A 327 -25.91 -2.97 11.58
CA LEU A 327 -26.14 -3.44 10.20
C LEU A 327 -26.03 -4.98 10.07
N ASP A 328 -26.14 -5.68 11.20
CA ASP A 328 -26.07 -7.14 11.32
C ASP A 328 -24.71 -7.75 10.89
N TYR A 329 -23.64 -6.96 10.88
CA TYR A 329 -22.30 -7.52 10.72
C TYR A 329 -21.86 -8.24 11.99
N THR A 330 -21.08 -9.30 11.80
CA THR A 330 -20.18 -9.81 12.82
C THR A 330 -18.84 -9.11 12.70
N VAL A 331 -18.39 -8.49 13.77
CA VAL A 331 -17.20 -7.65 13.77
C VAL A 331 -16.01 -8.44 14.30
N ILE A 332 -14.91 -8.42 13.56
CA ILE A 332 -13.62 -8.95 13.97
C ILE A 332 -12.66 -7.77 14.10
N ILE A 333 -12.18 -7.50 15.31
CA ILE A 333 -11.08 -6.55 15.50
C ILE A 333 -9.77 -7.33 15.30
N ALA A 334 -8.99 -7.00 14.28
CA ALA A 334 -7.73 -7.66 13.94
C ALA A 334 -6.62 -6.62 13.74
N GLY A 335 -5.35 -7.04 13.72
CA GLY A 335 -4.21 -6.12 13.61
C GLY A 335 -3.44 -6.00 14.92
N ASP A 336 -2.90 -4.81 15.20
CA ASP A 336 -2.02 -4.58 16.36
C ASP A 336 -2.79 -4.56 17.67
N ARG A 337 -2.20 -5.09 18.75
CA ARG A 337 -2.72 -4.93 20.11
C ARG A 337 -2.45 -3.51 20.63
N PRO A 338 -3.19 -3.05 21.66
CA PRO A 338 -2.91 -1.78 22.33
C PRO A 338 -1.45 -1.71 22.78
N ILE A 339 -0.68 -0.72 22.31
CA ILE A 339 0.68 -0.51 22.81
C ILE A 339 0.63 -0.07 24.28
N VAL A 340 1.38 -0.79 25.12
CA VAL A 340 1.54 -0.50 26.54
C VAL A 340 3.02 -0.20 26.79
N HIS A 341 3.37 1.07 27.01
CA HIS A 341 4.73 1.42 27.45
C HIS A 341 4.89 1.20 28.94
N GLU A 342 6.12 0.98 29.37
CA GLU A 342 6.45 0.86 30.79
C GLU A 342 6.01 2.07 31.62
N GLN A 343 5.97 3.25 30.99
CA GLN A 343 5.64 4.53 31.57
C GLN A 343 4.12 4.82 31.63
N VAL A 344 3.27 3.94 31.07
CA VAL A 344 1.82 4.08 31.19
C VAL A 344 1.40 3.62 32.59
N ILE A 345 0.79 4.50 33.37
CA ILE A 345 0.34 4.22 34.76
C ILE A 345 -0.69 3.08 34.78
N ASP A 346 -1.63 3.09 33.83
CA ASP A 346 -2.71 2.10 33.74
C ASP A 346 -2.50 1.14 32.57
N LYS A 347 -1.55 0.22 32.74
CA LYS A 347 -1.20 -0.78 31.72
C LYS A 347 -2.35 -1.73 31.47
N ASP A 348 -3.00 -2.18 32.53
CA ASP A 348 -4.01 -3.23 32.47
C ASP A 348 -5.31 -2.74 31.82
N ALA A 349 -5.81 -1.55 32.18
CA ALA A 349 -6.99 -1.02 31.50
C ALA A 349 -6.71 -0.74 30.02
N ARG A 350 -5.46 -0.39 29.67
CA ARG A 350 -5.08 -0.18 28.27
C ARG A 350 -5.06 -1.48 27.47
N ARG A 351 -4.59 -2.59 28.06
CA ARG A 351 -4.63 -3.92 27.42
C ARG A 351 -6.06 -4.38 27.14
N LYS A 352 -6.98 -4.07 28.05
CA LYS A 352 -8.38 -4.49 27.99
C LYS A 352 -9.25 -3.67 27.05
N LYS A 353 -8.76 -2.57 26.45
CA LYS A 353 -9.60 -1.65 25.64
C LYS A 353 -10.37 -2.35 24.51
N TYR A 354 -9.75 -3.30 23.83
CA TYR A 354 -10.45 -4.04 22.77
C TYR A 354 -11.46 -5.03 23.31
N ASP A 355 -11.15 -5.68 24.44
CA ASP A 355 -12.08 -6.59 25.10
C ASP A 355 -13.27 -5.82 25.70
N GLU A 356 -13.06 -4.58 26.17
CA GLU A 356 -14.11 -3.66 26.60
C GLU A 356 -15.04 -3.27 25.43
N ILE A 357 -14.50 -2.96 24.25
CA ILE A 357 -15.30 -2.71 23.04
C ILE A 357 -16.10 -3.97 22.66
N VAL A 358 -15.45 -5.13 22.66
CA VAL A 358 -16.10 -6.42 22.36
C VAL A 358 -17.23 -6.71 23.35
N GLY A 359 -16.98 -6.54 24.65
CA GLY A 359 -17.96 -6.74 25.72
C GLY A 359 -19.18 -5.85 25.53
N ALA A 360 -18.97 -4.54 25.32
CA ALA A 360 -20.06 -3.59 25.12
C ALA A 360 -20.91 -3.91 23.89
N VAL A 361 -20.29 -4.29 22.77
CA VAL A 361 -21.05 -4.67 21.56
C VAL A 361 -21.81 -5.99 21.78
N ASN A 362 -21.19 -6.98 22.41
CA ASN A 362 -21.85 -8.28 22.66
C ASN A 362 -22.99 -8.19 23.68
N GLU A 363 -22.88 -7.30 24.67
CA GLU A 363 -23.97 -7.03 25.63
C GLU A 363 -25.22 -6.52 24.92
N CYS A 364 -25.07 -5.66 23.91
CA CYS A 364 -26.20 -5.06 23.21
C CYS A 364 -26.74 -5.88 22.03
N TYR A 365 -25.89 -6.61 21.32
CA TYR A 365 -26.27 -7.29 20.07
C TYR A 365 -26.11 -8.82 20.11
N GLY A 366 -25.81 -9.37 21.28
CA GLY A 366 -25.64 -10.80 21.52
C GLY A 366 -24.19 -11.27 21.43
N ASN A 367 -23.92 -12.36 22.16
CA ASN A 367 -22.59 -12.98 22.21
C ASN A 367 -22.08 -13.40 20.82
N GLY A 368 -20.81 -13.10 20.55
CA GLY A 368 -20.16 -13.42 19.28
C GLY A 368 -20.51 -12.44 18.15
N ARG A 369 -21.19 -11.33 18.44
CA ARG A 369 -21.38 -10.23 17.50
C ARG A 369 -20.07 -9.51 17.20
N CYS A 370 -19.22 -9.34 18.20
CA CYS A 370 -17.89 -8.74 18.08
C CYS A 370 -16.85 -9.65 18.73
N VAL A 371 -15.68 -9.78 18.12
CA VAL A 371 -14.56 -10.58 18.64
C VAL A 371 -13.23 -9.87 18.47
N ASN A 372 -12.31 -10.12 19.40
CA ASN A 372 -10.94 -9.61 19.34
C ASN A 372 -10.00 -10.70 18.85
N LEU A 373 -9.46 -10.53 17.64
CA LEU A 373 -8.38 -11.34 17.04
C LEU A 373 -7.10 -10.52 16.82
N THR A 374 -6.86 -9.49 17.62
CA THR A 374 -5.62 -8.71 17.51
C THR A 374 -4.40 -9.53 17.89
N GLU A 375 -3.38 -9.46 17.04
CA GLU A 375 -2.15 -10.25 17.10
C GLU A 375 -2.40 -11.76 17.23
N PHE A 376 -3.47 -12.29 16.64
CA PHE A 376 -3.77 -13.73 16.66
C PHE A 376 -2.61 -14.58 16.12
N TRP A 377 -1.75 -14.01 15.26
CA TRP A 377 -0.54 -14.67 14.78
C TRP A 377 0.50 -14.99 15.87
N THR A 378 0.33 -14.40 17.06
CA THR A 378 1.15 -14.70 18.23
C THR A 378 0.60 -15.84 19.09
N ASP A 379 -0.65 -16.24 18.86
CA ASP A 379 -1.33 -17.33 19.56
C ASP A 379 -0.56 -18.65 19.35
N PRO A 380 -0.23 -19.40 20.43
CA PRO A 380 0.40 -20.71 20.30
C PRO A 380 -0.33 -21.67 19.36
N ASP A 381 -1.67 -21.69 19.41
CA ASP A 381 -2.50 -22.51 18.52
C ASP A 381 -2.21 -22.12 17.06
N TRP A 382 -2.24 -20.82 16.76
CA TRP A 382 -1.95 -20.31 15.42
C TRP A 382 -0.52 -20.56 14.96
N LYS A 383 0.48 -20.35 15.83
CA LYS A 383 1.90 -20.53 15.49
C LYS A 383 2.20 -21.95 15.04
N HIS A 384 1.58 -22.93 15.70
CA HIS A 384 1.70 -24.33 15.32
C HIS A 384 1.23 -24.57 13.89
N TYR A 385 0.10 -23.97 13.48
CA TYR A 385 -0.44 -24.14 12.12
C TYR A 385 0.30 -23.32 11.06
N SER A 386 0.71 -22.10 11.40
CA SER A 386 1.32 -21.17 10.44
C SER A 386 2.81 -21.38 10.21
N GLY A 387 3.48 -22.15 11.07
CA GLY A 387 4.94 -22.24 11.08
C GLY A 387 5.62 -20.88 11.28
N GLY A 388 4.91 -19.92 11.89
CA GLY A 388 5.38 -18.54 12.07
C GLY A 388 5.40 -17.69 10.80
N LYS A 389 4.87 -18.18 9.66
CA LYS A 389 4.93 -17.47 8.38
C LYS A 389 3.84 -16.42 8.26
N ARG A 390 4.24 -15.20 7.90
CA ARG A 390 3.34 -14.05 7.80
C ARG A 390 2.27 -14.20 6.72
N VAL A 391 2.58 -14.82 5.57
CA VAL A 391 1.60 -15.03 4.48
C VAL A 391 0.46 -15.97 4.88
N VAL A 392 0.68 -16.88 5.84
CA VAL A 392 -0.34 -17.85 6.25
C VAL A 392 -1.51 -17.17 6.95
N GLN A 393 -1.32 -15.97 7.50
CA GLN A 393 -2.42 -15.18 8.08
C GLN A 393 -3.56 -14.93 7.07
N PHE A 394 -3.25 -14.86 5.77
CA PHE A 394 -4.26 -14.63 4.74
C PHE A 394 -5.14 -15.86 4.47
N GLN A 395 -4.71 -17.06 4.87
CA GLN A 395 -5.54 -18.27 4.76
C GLN A 395 -6.74 -18.24 5.72
N LEU A 396 -6.61 -17.57 6.87
CA LEU A 396 -7.73 -17.36 7.79
C LEU A 396 -8.80 -16.48 7.13
N TYR A 397 -8.39 -15.38 6.49
CA TYR A 397 -9.31 -14.48 5.79
C TYR A 397 -9.88 -15.09 4.52
N GLU A 398 -9.11 -15.90 3.80
CA GLU A 398 -9.62 -16.69 2.68
C GLU A 398 -10.73 -17.64 3.14
N LEU A 399 -10.51 -18.37 4.25
CA LEU A 399 -11.52 -19.28 4.79
C LEU A 399 -12.81 -18.52 5.14
N LEU A 400 -12.68 -17.37 5.82
CA LEU A 400 -13.82 -16.50 6.09
C LEU A 400 -14.50 -16.04 4.80
N HIS A 401 -13.74 -15.62 3.79
CA HIS A 401 -14.28 -15.13 2.53
C HIS A 401 -15.02 -16.21 1.73
N ARG A 402 -14.57 -17.48 1.82
CA ARG A 402 -15.29 -18.63 1.22
C ARG A 402 -16.61 -18.94 1.93
N LEU A 403 -16.73 -18.56 3.20
CA LEU A 403 -17.87 -18.89 4.04
C LEU A 403 -18.84 -17.71 4.21
N CYS A 404 -18.38 -16.47 4.12
CA CYS A 404 -19.11 -15.28 4.58
C CYS A 404 -19.03 -14.12 3.55
N ASP A 405 -19.91 -13.14 3.66
CA ASP A 405 -19.73 -11.81 3.07
C ASP A 405 -18.70 -11.03 3.91
N VAL A 406 -17.42 -11.17 3.56
CA VAL A 406 -16.32 -10.53 4.30
C VAL A 406 -15.93 -9.19 3.69
N ARG A 407 -15.83 -8.19 4.57
CA ARG A 407 -15.32 -6.85 4.27
C ARG A 407 -14.14 -6.52 5.16
N HIS A 408 -13.20 -5.76 4.64
CA HIS A 408 -12.08 -5.24 5.43
C HIS A 408 -12.10 -3.72 5.47
N LEU A 409 -11.86 -3.16 6.66
CA LEU A 409 -11.83 -1.73 6.89
C LEU A 409 -10.76 -1.37 7.91
N GLY A 410 -10.02 -0.30 7.68
CA GLY A 410 -9.08 0.24 8.66
C GLY A 410 -8.36 1.47 8.10
N MET A 411 -7.45 2.03 8.88
CA MET A 411 -6.54 3.06 8.38
C MET A 411 -5.58 2.47 7.33
N ARG A 412 -5.07 3.27 6.38
CA ARG A 412 -4.11 2.84 5.35
C ARG A 412 -3.03 1.92 5.94
N SER A 413 -2.88 0.70 5.41
CA SER A 413 -1.86 -0.24 5.88
C SER A 413 -1.49 -1.28 4.81
N GLY A 414 -0.27 -1.81 4.91
CA GLY A 414 0.22 -2.86 4.02
C GLY A 414 -0.61 -4.16 4.03
N ASN A 415 -1.20 -4.51 5.18
CA ASN A 415 -2.08 -5.69 5.26
C ASN A 415 -3.36 -5.48 4.43
N LEU A 416 -3.94 -4.27 4.45
CA LEU A 416 -5.11 -3.98 3.62
C LEU A 416 -4.75 -3.94 2.14
N GLU A 417 -3.57 -3.43 1.78
CA GLU A 417 -3.05 -3.50 0.40
C GLU A 417 -2.92 -4.95 -0.07
N ALA A 418 -2.36 -5.83 0.76
CA ALA A 418 -2.24 -7.25 0.46
C ALA A 418 -3.61 -7.91 0.24
N LEU A 419 -4.59 -7.60 1.08
CA LEU A 419 -5.94 -8.15 0.93
C LEU A 419 -6.61 -7.69 -0.38
N ALA A 420 -6.45 -6.42 -0.75
CA ALA A 420 -7.00 -5.92 -2.00
C ALA A 420 -6.33 -6.59 -3.22
N LEU A 421 -5.01 -6.77 -3.18
CA LEU A 421 -4.28 -7.51 -4.22
C LEU A 421 -4.73 -8.98 -4.34
N LEU A 422 -5.23 -9.59 -3.26
CA LEU A 422 -5.79 -10.93 -3.24
C LEU A 422 -7.26 -10.99 -3.71
N GLY A 423 -7.89 -9.84 -3.98
CA GLY A 423 -9.26 -9.72 -4.50
C GLY A 423 -10.36 -9.65 -3.44
N TYR A 424 -10.02 -9.39 -2.18
CA TYR A 424 -11.04 -9.18 -1.14
C TYR A 424 -11.66 -7.79 -1.24
N PHE A 425 -12.86 -7.63 -0.66
CA PHE A 425 -13.50 -6.33 -0.59
C PHE A 425 -12.90 -5.47 0.54
N VAL A 426 -12.16 -4.45 0.14
CA VAL A 426 -11.35 -3.63 1.05
C VAL A 426 -11.67 -2.15 0.85
N ARG A 427 -11.81 -1.44 1.97
CA ARG A 427 -11.65 0.01 2.00
C ARG A 427 -10.60 0.39 3.02
N TYR A 428 -9.85 1.43 2.74
CA TYR A 428 -8.96 2.05 3.71
C TYR A 428 -9.38 3.49 3.98
N MET A 429 -9.08 3.96 5.19
CA MET A 429 -9.32 5.32 5.61
C MET A 429 -8.00 6.08 5.64
N GLU A 430 -8.08 7.33 5.22
CA GLU A 430 -6.95 8.24 5.13
C GLU A 430 -7.45 9.67 5.13
N GLU A 431 -6.76 10.56 5.84
CA GLU A 431 -7.12 11.97 5.89
C GLU A 431 -6.76 12.73 4.60
N GLU A 432 -7.48 13.82 4.36
CA GLU A 432 -7.13 14.73 3.28
C GLU A 432 -5.68 15.24 3.40
N GLN A 433 -4.99 15.30 2.25
CA GLN A 433 -3.57 15.68 2.17
C GLN A 433 -2.65 14.80 3.05
N SER A 434 -2.97 13.51 3.23
CA SER A 434 -2.03 12.57 3.86
C SER A 434 -0.72 12.47 3.07
N TYR A 435 0.39 12.28 3.78
CA TYR A 435 1.67 12.04 3.11
C TYR A 435 1.65 10.67 2.42
N GLY A 436 1.97 10.66 1.12
CA GLY A 436 1.93 9.46 0.28
C GLY A 436 0.53 9.00 -0.13
N GLY A 437 -0.55 9.71 0.26
CA GLY A 437 -1.91 9.34 -0.12
C GLY A 437 -2.15 9.41 -1.62
N GLU A 438 -1.55 10.40 -2.30
CA GLU A 438 -1.60 10.56 -3.76
C GLU A 438 -1.09 9.32 -4.51
N ARG A 439 -0.09 8.64 -3.95
CA ARG A 439 0.44 7.39 -4.50
C ARG A 439 -0.64 6.30 -4.52
N MET A 440 -1.49 6.23 -3.50
CA MET A 440 -2.54 5.21 -3.41
C MET A 440 -3.78 5.57 -4.23
N VAL A 441 -3.99 6.85 -4.57
CA VAL A 441 -5.02 7.27 -5.55
C VAL A 441 -4.85 6.56 -6.89
N ALA A 442 -3.60 6.22 -7.23
CA ALA A 442 -3.25 5.43 -8.41
C ALA A 442 -4.03 4.09 -8.49
N TRP A 443 -4.49 3.52 -7.36
CA TRP A 443 -5.22 2.25 -7.34
C TRP A 443 -6.75 2.40 -7.39
N HIS A 444 -7.31 3.58 -7.14
CA HIS A 444 -8.78 3.77 -7.01
C HIS A 444 -9.54 3.45 -8.30
N GLN A 445 -8.89 3.54 -9.45
CA GLN A 445 -9.48 3.30 -10.77
C GLN A 445 -8.97 1.99 -11.41
N THR A 446 -8.54 1.04 -10.58
CA THR A 446 -7.99 -0.24 -11.02
C THR A 446 -8.87 -1.40 -10.57
N GLY A 447 -8.65 -2.59 -11.13
CA GLY A 447 -9.30 -3.83 -10.68
C GLY A 447 -8.82 -4.33 -9.31
N ILE A 448 -7.97 -3.60 -8.58
CA ILE A 448 -7.48 -4.00 -7.25
C ILE A 448 -8.56 -3.87 -6.18
N GLY A 449 -9.50 -2.92 -6.31
CA GLY A 449 -10.56 -2.70 -5.33
C GLY A 449 -10.08 -2.07 -4.01
N TYR A 450 -8.89 -1.47 -3.99
CA TYR A 450 -8.34 -0.76 -2.82
C TYR A 450 -8.76 0.72 -2.82
N GLU A 451 -10.02 0.99 -2.46
CA GLU A 451 -10.58 2.33 -2.52
C GLU A 451 -10.52 3.06 -1.16
N ARG A 452 -10.40 4.39 -1.24
CA ARG A 452 -10.23 5.27 -0.09
C ARG A 452 -11.55 5.83 0.41
N ILE A 453 -11.75 5.76 1.73
CA ILE A 453 -12.66 6.63 2.47
C ILE A 453 -11.86 7.85 2.92
N LEU A 454 -12.11 8.99 2.29
CA LEU A 454 -11.42 10.25 2.60
C LEU A 454 -11.97 10.86 3.89
N LEU A 455 -11.15 10.85 4.94
CA LEU A 455 -11.48 11.45 6.22
C LEU A 455 -11.20 12.96 6.20
N SER A 456 -12.06 13.71 6.87
CA SER A 456 -11.83 15.13 7.16
C SER A 456 -10.66 15.35 8.13
N GLU A 457 -10.46 14.43 9.09
CA GLU A 457 -9.35 14.46 10.02
C GLU A 457 -8.98 13.06 10.54
N PRO A 458 -7.72 12.84 10.98
CA PRO A 458 -7.33 11.57 11.60
C PRO A 458 -8.14 11.26 12.87
N PRO A 459 -8.40 9.99 13.21
CA PRO A 459 -9.24 9.67 14.37
C PRO A 459 -8.49 9.77 15.72
N THR A 460 -7.17 9.86 15.74
CA THR A 460 -6.38 9.92 16.97
C THR A 460 -6.01 11.36 17.35
N ARG A 461 -5.81 11.62 18.64
CA ARG A 461 -5.36 12.96 19.10
C ARG A 461 -4.03 13.36 18.48
N VAL A 462 -3.11 12.39 18.39
CA VAL A 462 -1.78 12.57 17.79
C VAL A 462 -1.91 12.87 16.31
N GLY A 463 -2.73 12.10 15.58
CA GLY A 463 -2.99 12.35 14.17
C GLY A 463 -3.61 13.73 13.93
N LYS A 464 -4.62 14.12 14.72
CA LYS A 464 -5.21 15.47 14.67
C LYS A 464 -4.19 16.57 14.95
N TYR A 465 -3.30 16.37 15.93
CA TYR A 465 -2.22 17.31 16.21
C TYR A 465 -1.26 17.47 15.02
N ILE A 466 -0.84 16.35 14.41
CA ILE A 466 0.01 16.38 13.22
C ILE A 466 -0.69 17.06 12.05
N HIS A 467 -1.96 16.72 11.82
CA HIS A 467 -2.77 17.26 10.74
C HIS A 467 -3.00 18.77 10.90
N HIS A 468 -3.46 19.23 12.07
CA HIS A 468 -3.82 20.63 12.29
C HIS A 468 -2.61 21.52 12.58
N ASP A 469 -1.65 21.10 13.38
CA ASP A 469 -0.62 22.03 13.88
C ASP A 469 0.73 21.88 13.16
N LEU A 470 1.02 20.73 12.55
CA LEU A 470 2.30 20.50 11.87
C LEU A 470 2.22 20.63 10.35
N LYS A 471 1.11 20.20 9.70
CA LYS A 471 0.96 20.39 8.25
C LYS A 471 0.61 21.84 7.85
N LEU A 472 -0.07 22.61 8.71
CA LEU A 472 -0.42 24.01 8.44
C LEU A 472 0.75 25.01 8.65
N ASN A 473 1.83 24.59 9.31
CA ASN A 473 3.06 25.38 9.40
C ASN A 473 3.92 25.16 8.15
N LYS A 474 3.70 26.02 7.14
CA LYS A 474 4.17 26.02 5.73
C LYS A 474 5.69 25.94 5.48
N SER A 475 6.55 25.64 6.44
CA SER A 475 7.98 25.42 6.15
C SER A 475 8.14 24.00 5.62
N GLY A 476 8.23 23.86 4.29
CA GLY A 476 8.42 22.58 3.56
C GLY A 476 9.74 21.85 3.83
N LEU A 477 10.18 21.82 5.09
CA LEU A 477 11.45 21.32 5.60
C LEU A 477 11.28 20.21 6.64
N PHE A 478 10.08 19.63 6.80
CA PHE A 478 9.90 18.50 7.70
C PHE A 478 10.34 17.19 7.02
N LYS A 479 11.62 16.87 7.19
CA LYS A 479 12.11 15.50 7.14
C LYS A 479 11.56 14.74 8.36
N MET A 480 10.71 13.75 8.09
CA MET A 480 10.62 12.45 8.77
C MET A 480 10.84 12.43 10.30
N GLY A 481 9.76 12.22 11.05
CA GLY A 481 9.79 11.83 12.46
C GLY A 481 9.45 12.96 13.42
N VAL A 482 8.15 13.19 13.67
CA VAL A 482 7.76 14.03 14.81
C VAL A 482 8.17 13.30 16.07
N LEU A 483 9.19 13.80 16.77
CA LEU A 483 9.57 13.28 18.07
C LEU A 483 8.38 13.46 19.01
N GLN A 484 7.79 12.37 19.51
CA GLN A 484 6.74 12.44 20.53
C GLN A 484 7.14 13.31 21.73
N ALA A 485 8.44 13.45 21.99
CA ALA A 485 8.99 14.31 23.03
C ALA A 485 8.69 15.81 22.84
N SER A 486 8.43 16.27 21.61
CA SER A 486 8.10 17.68 21.33
C SER A 486 6.61 17.99 21.37
N MET A 487 5.76 16.96 21.47
CA MET A 487 4.31 17.16 21.51
C MET A 487 3.84 17.52 22.93
N PRO A 488 2.78 18.34 23.07
CA PRO A 488 2.22 18.66 24.38
C PRO A 488 1.80 17.40 25.17
N PRO A 489 1.96 17.37 26.51
CA PRO A 489 1.65 16.18 27.33
C PRO A 489 0.20 15.66 27.18
N TYR A 490 -0.75 16.57 26.93
CA TYR A 490 -2.17 16.21 26.72
C TYR A 490 -2.44 15.47 25.39
N ILE A 491 -1.47 15.46 24.47
CA ILE A 491 -1.49 14.71 23.20
C ILE A 491 -0.85 13.32 23.35
N THR A 492 0.31 13.21 24.01
CA THR A 492 1.15 11.98 23.95
C THR A 492 0.91 10.95 25.05
N ALA A 493 0.05 11.22 26.04
CA ALA A 493 -0.22 10.31 27.16
C ALA A 493 1.02 9.93 28.00
N ARG A 494 2.19 10.56 27.77
CA ARG A 494 3.35 10.49 28.67
C ARG A 494 3.11 11.43 29.84
N ASN A 495 2.16 11.06 30.69
CA ASN A 495 1.85 11.80 31.90
C ASN A 495 2.83 11.37 33.00
N ARG A 496 3.89 12.15 33.22
CA ARG A 496 4.79 12.02 34.39
C ARG A 496 4.09 12.42 35.70
N GLY A 497 2.89 11.91 35.97
CA GLY A 497 2.15 12.24 37.19
C GLY A 497 1.86 13.73 37.41
N ILE A 498 2.00 14.59 36.38
CA ILE A 498 1.85 16.05 36.53
C ILE A 498 0.39 16.35 36.91
N PRO A 499 0.13 16.97 38.08
CA PRO A 499 -1.20 17.42 38.49
C PRO A 499 -1.79 18.38 37.44
N GLY A 500 -3.07 18.24 37.12
CA GLY A 500 -3.77 19.14 36.17
C GLY A 500 -3.78 18.71 34.70
N THR A 501 -3.32 17.50 34.36
CA THR A 501 -3.40 16.97 32.99
C THR A 501 -4.74 16.30 32.69
N ALA A 502 -5.19 16.40 31.43
CA ALA A 502 -6.49 15.95 30.92
C ALA A 502 -6.79 14.44 31.05
N SER A 503 -5.97 13.63 31.74
CA SER A 503 -6.27 12.22 32.03
C SER A 503 -6.91 11.99 33.40
N ARG A 504 -6.78 12.91 34.37
CA ARG A 504 -7.42 12.75 35.70
C ARG A 504 -8.94 12.94 35.68
N PHE A 505 -9.45 13.65 34.68
CA PHE A 505 -10.88 13.95 34.52
C PHE A 505 -11.52 13.20 33.33
N LYS A 506 -10.89 12.11 32.86
CA LYS A 506 -11.54 11.29 31.85
C LYS A 506 -12.55 10.37 32.52
N PRO A 507 -13.78 10.28 32.00
CA PRO A 507 -14.70 9.22 32.39
C PRO A 507 -14.02 7.86 32.21
N ASN A 508 -14.48 6.85 32.94
CA ASN A 508 -14.07 5.48 32.65
C ASN A 508 -14.46 5.18 31.20
N PHE A 509 -13.58 4.52 30.44
CA PHE A 509 -13.86 4.20 29.04
C PHE A 509 -15.12 3.35 28.88
N ALA A 510 -15.44 2.49 29.86
CA ALA A 510 -16.71 1.75 29.88
C ALA A 510 -17.92 2.69 29.91
N ASP A 511 -17.86 3.78 30.69
CA ASP A 511 -18.90 4.80 30.74
C ASP A 511 -18.96 5.57 29.41
N GLU A 512 -17.80 5.92 28.83
CA GLU A 512 -17.73 6.55 27.50
C GLU A 512 -18.36 5.65 26.41
N LEU A 513 -18.17 4.33 26.49
CA LEU A 513 -18.77 3.37 25.57
C LEU A 513 -20.29 3.31 25.73
N LYS A 514 -20.79 3.35 26.97
CA LYS A 514 -22.23 3.37 27.26
C LYS A 514 -22.90 4.66 26.78
N GLU A 515 -22.30 5.81 27.06
CA GLU A 515 -22.79 7.11 26.57
C GLU A 515 -22.78 7.15 25.03
N MET A 516 -21.71 6.65 24.41
CA MET A 516 -21.61 6.53 22.96
C MET A 516 -22.70 5.64 22.37
N ALA A 517 -22.94 4.48 22.98
CA ALA A 517 -23.99 3.54 22.59
C ALA A 517 -25.37 4.20 22.60
N GLU A 518 -25.70 4.87 23.71
CA GLU A 518 -26.98 5.59 23.88
C GLU A 518 -27.11 6.73 22.84
N SER A 519 -26.05 7.52 22.64
CA SER A 519 -26.04 8.62 21.68
C SER A 519 -26.17 8.14 20.23
N GLN A 520 -25.47 7.06 19.85
CA GLN A 520 -25.55 6.49 18.51
C GLN A 520 -26.93 5.89 18.25
N LYS A 521 -27.50 5.20 19.24
CA LYS A 521 -28.87 4.69 19.16
C LYS A 521 -29.87 5.82 19.00
N GLU A 522 -29.79 6.87 19.81
CA GLU A 522 -30.65 8.07 19.69
C GLU A 522 -30.50 8.74 18.32
N ALA A 523 -29.28 8.86 17.80
CA ALA A 523 -29.01 9.45 16.49
C ALA A 523 -29.59 8.60 15.35
N LEU A 524 -29.51 7.28 15.43
CA LEU A 524 -30.06 6.35 14.44
C LEU A 524 -31.59 6.29 14.49
N ASP A 525 -32.18 6.24 15.69
CA ASP A 525 -33.63 6.22 15.91
C ASP A 525 -34.31 7.51 15.42
N LYS A 526 -33.57 8.63 15.45
CA LYS A 526 -34.00 9.92 14.90
C LYS A 526 -33.96 10.01 13.38
N ILE A 527 -33.51 8.98 12.68
CA ILE A 527 -33.60 8.88 11.22
C ILE A 527 -34.88 8.11 10.88
N PRO A 528 -35.96 8.77 10.40
CA PRO A 528 -37.19 8.08 10.04
C PRO A 528 -36.91 6.94 9.05
N PRO A 529 -37.66 5.82 9.10
CA PRO A 529 -37.42 4.66 8.25
C PRO A 529 -37.34 5.02 6.76
N GLU A 530 -38.22 5.89 6.28
CA GLU A 530 -38.24 6.42 4.91
C GLU A 530 -37.13 7.45 4.58
N LYS A 531 -36.43 7.97 5.58
CA LYS A 531 -35.33 8.94 5.43
C LYS A 531 -33.94 8.32 5.55
N ARG A 532 -33.86 6.99 5.72
CA ARG A 532 -32.60 6.23 5.65
C ARG A 532 -31.89 6.33 4.28
N GLU A 533 -32.57 6.88 3.27
CA GLU A 533 -32.04 7.19 1.92
C GLU A 533 -31.92 8.70 1.60
N LEU A 534 -31.99 9.60 2.59
CA LEU A 534 -31.87 11.04 2.28
C LEU A 534 -30.46 11.49 1.84
N PRO A 535 -30.35 12.57 1.04
CA PRO A 535 -29.07 13.08 0.56
C PRO A 535 -28.10 13.46 1.71
N LYS A 536 -26.84 13.04 1.55
CA LYS A 536 -25.73 13.14 2.52
C LYS A 536 -25.61 14.49 3.26
N ALA A 537 -25.96 15.61 2.61
CA ALA A 537 -25.82 16.96 3.16
C ALA A 537 -26.76 17.26 4.35
N GLN A 538 -27.97 16.69 4.38
CA GLN A 538 -28.93 16.94 5.46
C GLN A 538 -28.63 16.13 6.72
N GLN A 539 -28.12 14.90 6.57
CA GLN A 539 -27.70 14.05 7.69
C GLN A 539 -26.48 14.64 8.41
N ALA A 540 -25.50 15.15 7.66
CA ALA A 540 -24.32 15.80 8.23
C ALA A 540 -24.66 17.04 9.07
N ARG A 541 -25.66 17.84 8.62
CA ARG A 541 -26.07 19.07 9.31
C ARG A 541 -26.78 18.81 10.64
N ALA A 542 -27.63 17.78 10.70
CA ALA A 542 -28.35 17.41 11.93
C ALA A 542 -27.40 16.89 13.03
N LEU A 543 -26.42 16.06 12.64
CA LEU A 543 -25.38 15.56 13.55
C LEU A 543 -24.45 16.68 14.05
N SER A 544 -24.02 17.57 13.14
CA SER A 544 -23.20 18.74 13.49
C SER A 544 -23.87 19.62 14.55
N ASN A 545 -25.17 19.91 14.42
CA ASN A 545 -25.90 20.76 15.36
C ASN A 545 -26.00 20.14 16.78
N LYS A 546 -26.31 18.83 16.86
CA LYS A 546 -26.41 18.09 18.13
C LYS A 546 -25.04 18.01 18.83
N ARG A 547 -23.96 17.86 18.06
CA ARG A 547 -22.60 17.88 18.59
C ARG A 547 -22.19 19.27 19.10
N GLU A 548 -22.61 20.32 18.41
CA GLU A 548 -22.38 21.70 18.86
C GLU A 548 -23.09 21.96 20.20
N GLU A 549 -24.32 21.47 20.35
CA GLU A 549 -25.12 21.51 21.58
C GLU A 549 -24.46 20.73 22.74
N LEU A 550 -24.04 19.48 22.51
CA LEU A 550 -23.30 18.67 23.49
C LEU A 550 -21.93 19.29 23.83
N SER A 551 -21.28 19.94 22.84
CA SER A 551 -20.02 20.62 23.08
C SER A 551 -20.20 21.83 24.00
N LYS A 552 -21.29 22.61 23.83
CA LYS A 552 -21.56 23.78 24.67
C LYS A 552 -21.72 23.42 26.14
N ASN A 553 -22.08 22.17 26.45
CA ASN A 553 -22.30 21.68 27.81
C ASN A 553 -21.06 21.04 28.49
N SER A 554 -19.90 20.94 27.83
CA SER A 554 -18.69 20.35 28.44
C SER A 554 -17.72 21.43 28.96
N GLU A 555 -17.13 21.28 30.14
CA GLU A 555 -16.20 22.30 30.71
C GLU A 555 -14.78 22.29 30.09
N LYS A 556 -14.55 21.55 29.00
CA LYS A 556 -13.20 21.44 28.42
C LYS A 556 -12.80 22.73 27.67
N PRO A 557 -11.58 23.26 27.87
CA PRO A 557 -11.06 24.38 27.09
C PRO A 557 -11.11 24.09 25.58
N GLY A 558 -11.57 25.06 24.77
CA GLY A 558 -11.80 24.88 23.33
C GLY A 558 -10.59 24.37 22.55
N HIS A 559 -9.36 24.71 22.97
CA HIS A 559 -8.12 24.24 22.33
C HIS A 559 -7.82 22.74 22.54
N VAL A 560 -8.40 22.11 23.57
CA VAL A 560 -8.25 20.65 23.82
C VAL A 560 -9.29 19.85 23.03
N ARG A 561 -10.47 20.44 22.79
CA ARG A 561 -11.59 19.77 22.10
C ARG A 561 -11.28 19.43 20.64
N LYS A 562 -10.50 20.27 19.95
CA LYS A 562 -10.10 19.99 18.56
C LYS A 562 -9.30 18.70 18.38
N TYR A 563 -8.75 18.12 19.45
CA TYR A 563 -8.06 16.83 19.41
C TYR A 563 -8.83 15.71 20.09
N GLU A 564 -10.14 15.82 20.26
CA GLU A 564 -10.92 14.69 20.76
C GLU A 564 -10.79 13.49 19.82
N SER A 565 -10.54 12.32 20.39
CA SER A 565 -10.35 11.08 19.63
C SER A 565 -11.67 10.55 19.10
N GLY A 566 -11.62 9.82 18.00
CA GLY A 566 -12.78 9.28 17.29
C GLY A 566 -13.01 10.00 15.97
N PHE A 567 -13.91 9.42 15.17
CA PHE A 567 -14.35 10.00 13.91
C PHE A 567 -15.37 11.10 14.17
N VAL A 568 -15.38 12.09 13.28
CA VAL A 568 -16.47 13.07 13.23
C VAL A 568 -17.65 12.50 12.47
N ASP A 569 -18.81 13.12 12.62
CA ASP A 569 -20.07 12.62 12.07
C ASP A 569 -20.06 12.50 10.55
N GLU A 570 -19.44 13.46 9.87
CA GLU A 570 -19.27 13.40 8.41
C GLU A 570 -18.49 12.16 7.96
N ASP A 571 -17.42 11.82 8.68
CA ASP A 571 -16.60 10.65 8.38
C ASP A 571 -17.33 9.34 8.73
N LEU A 572 -18.11 9.33 9.81
CA LEU A 572 -19.00 8.22 10.16
C LEU A 572 -20.05 7.96 9.06
N LEU A 573 -20.61 9.00 8.44
CA LEU A 573 -21.53 8.83 7.31
C LEU A 573 -20.86 8.22 6.08
N LYS A 574 -19.59 8.57 5.80
CA LYS A 574 -18.81 7.95 4.72
C LYS A 574 -18.53 6.46 5.01
N ILE A 575 -18.19 6.12 6.25
CA ILE A 575 -18.01 4.74 6.69
C ILE A 575 -19.33 3.96 6.59
N LEU A 576 -20.43 4.55 7.06
CA LEU A 576 -21.77 3.94 6.98
C LEU A 576 -22.17 3.62 5.54
N ALA A 577 -21.88 4.53 4.60
CA ALA A 577 -22.16 4.33 3.19
C ALA A 577 -21.43 3.09 2.65
N TYR A 578 -20.15 2.90 3.00
CA TYR A 578 -19.40 1.70 2.64
C TYR A 578 -20.00 0.42 3.26
N LEU A 579 -20.38 0.46 4.54
CA LEU A 579 -20.97 -0.71 5.19
C LEU A 579 -22.33 -1.13 4.58
N ARG A 580 -22.99 -0.23 3.85
CA ARG A 580 -24.24 -0.50 3.12
C ARG A 580 -24.04 -0.86 1.64
N GLU A 581 -22.85 -0.62 1.09
CA GLU A 581 -22.52 -0.94 -0.30
C GLU A 581 -22.78 -2.43 -0.57
N GLU A 582 -23.17 -2.82 -1.78
CA GLU A 582 -23.18 -4.24 -2.14
C GLU A 582 -21.74 -4.73 -2.24
N ASN A 583 -21.45 -5.96 -1.79
CA ASN A 583 -20.12 -6.51 -1.95
C ASN A 583 -20.00 -7.12 -3.37
N PRO A 584 -19.26 -6.49 -4.30
CA PRO A 584 -19.15 -7.00 -5.67
C PRO A 584 -18.38 -8.33 -5.75
N CYS A 585 -17.61 -8.67 -4.71
CA CYS A 585 -16.90 -9.95 -4.60
C CYS A 585 -17.85 -11.11 -4.25
N LEU A 586 -19.10 -10.84 -3.86
CA LEU A 586 -20.14 -11.85 -3.78
C LEU A 586 -20.60 -12.23 -5.19
N VAL A 587 -19.72 -12.90 -5.94
CA VAL A 587 -20.21 -13.71 -7.05
C VAL A 587 -21.11 -14.75 -6.41
N PRO A 588 -22.40 -14.85 -6.79
CA PRO A 588 -23.24 -15.94 -6.30
C PRO A 588 -22.43 -17.20 -6.54
N ALA A 589 -22.33 -18.07 -5.55
CA ALA A 589 -21.85 -19.42 -5.75
C ALA A 589 -22.83 -20.13 -6.71
N LYS A 590 -22.88 -19.73 -7.99
CA LYS A 590 -23.19 -20.62 -9.10
C LYS A 590 -22.14 -21.69 -8.91
N ARG A 591 -22.55 -22.78 -8.27
CA ARG A 591 -21.79 -23.99 -8.02
C ARG A 591 -20.71 -24.06 -9.08
N ARG A 592 -19.46 -23.74 -8.73
CA ARG A 592 -18.34 -24.19 -9.56
C ARG A 592 -18.62 -25.68 -9.68
N PRO A 593 -18.92 -26.22 -10.87
CA PRO A 593 -19.23 -27.62 -10.97
C PRO A 593 -18.04 -28.31 -10.34
N THR A 594 -18.27 -29.14 -9.34
CA THR A 594 -17.27 -30.01 -8.71
C THR A 594 -16.76 -31.07 -9.68
N GLY A 595 -16.91 -30.83 -10.98
CA GLY A 595 -16.39 -31.64 -12.07
C GLY A 595 -14.89 -31.44 -12.15
N ASN A 596 -14.20 -32.56 -11.99
CA ASN A 596 -12.83 -32.81 -12.40
C ASN A 596 -12.38 -31.89 -13.57
N PRO A 597 -11.26 -31.15 -13.46
CA PRO A 597 -10.79 -30.21 -14.50
C PRO A 597 -10.56 -30.83 -15.88
N GLU A 598 -10.62 -32.15 -16.01
CA GLU A 598 -10.37 -32.88 -17.25
C GLU A 598 -11.59 -33.02 -18.18
N ALA A 599 -12.80 -32.60 -17.79
CA ALA A 599 -14.03 -33.01 -18.51
C ALA A 599 -14.90 -31.89 -19.12
N ILE A 600 -14.38 -30.67 -19.35
CA ILE A 600 -15.14 -29.64 -20.09
C ILE A 600 -14.31 -29.09 -21.25
N THR A 601 -13.96 -29.95 -22.18
CA THR A 601 -13.91 -29.55 -23.59
C THR A 601 -15.22 -30.02 -24.19
N SER A 602 -16.09 -29.09 -24.61
CA SER A 602 -17.32 -29.49 -25.31
C SER A 602 -16.95 -30.36 -26.51
N ALA A 603 -17.77 -31.36 -26.88
CA ALA A 603 -17.50 -32.22 -28.04
C ALA A 603 -17.21 -31.40 -29.31
N LYS A 604 -17.80 -30.20 -29.44
CA LYS A 604 -17.50 -29.21 -30.48
C LYS A 604 -16.07 -28.64 -30.41
N GLN A 605 -15.57 -28.28 -29.22
CA GLN A 605 -14.20 -27.79 -29.06
C GLN A 605 -13.16 -28.90 -29.30
N LEU A 606 -13.46 -30.14 -28.90
CA LEU A 606 -12.58 -31.27 -29.18
C LEU A 606 -12.50 -31.55 -30.69
N LEU A 607 -13.64 -31.50 -31.40
CA LEU A 607 -13.68 -31.58 -32.87
C LEU A 607 -12.91 -30.44 -33.53
N LEU A 608 -13.09 -29.21 -33.05
CA LEU A 608 -12.38 -28.03 -33.58
C LEU A 608 -10.87 -28.16 -33.40
N MET A 609 -10.41 -28.62 -32.23
CA MET A 609 -8.99 -28.86 -31.97
C MET A 609 -8.42 -29.99 -32.83
N GLN A 610 -9.19 -31.04 -33.09
CA GLN A 610 -8.79 -32.11 -33.99
C GLN A 610 -8.65 -31.62 -35.44
N GLU A 611 -9.55 -30.76 -35.92
CA GLU A 611 -9.46 -30.17 -37.26
C GLU A 611 -8.30 -29.17 -37.39
N ILE A 612 -8.06 -28.34 -36.38
CA ILE A 612 -6.89 -27.45 -36.34
C ILE A 612 -5.59 -28.28 -36.40
N ARG A 613 -5.53 -29.40 -35.67
CA ARG A 613 -4.36 -30.27 -35.69
C ARG A 613 -4.13 -30.93 -37.05
N LYS A 614 -5.20 -31.36 -37.74
CA LYS A 614 -5.12 -31.88 -39.12
C LYS A 614 -4.61 -30.82 -40.10
N LEU A 615 -5.07 -29.58 -39.97
CA LEU A 615 -4.61 -28.46 -40.81
C LEU A 615 -3.13 -28.14 -40.59
N LEU A 616 -2.68 -28.12 -39.34
CA LEU A 616 -1.27 -27.88 -39.01
C LEU A 616 -0.36 -29.01 -39.51
N VAL A 617 -0.79 -30.27 -39.41
CA VAL A 617 -0.02 -31.40 -39.96
C VAL A 617 0.09 -31.31 -41.48
N ARG A 618 -0.99 -30.92 -42.18
CA ARG A 618 -0.94 -30.69 -43.63
C ARG A 618 0.02 -29.56 -44.00
N ALA A 619 -0.02 -28.44 -43.28
CA ALA A 619 0.85 -27.29 -43.54
C ALA A 619 2.35 -27.54 -43.28
N VAL A 620 2.68 -28.56 -42.48
CA VAL A 620 4.08 -28.97 -42.20
C VAL A 620 4.55 -30.06 -43.17
N THR A 621 3.62 -30.75 -43.84
CA THR A 621 3.92 -31.85 -44.79
C THR A 621 3.77 -31.46 -46.26
N SER A 622 3.19 -30.30 -46.55
CA SER A 622 3.28 -29.56 -47.81
C SER A 622 4.42 -28.55 -47.77
#